data_AF-A0A2S4HEU2-F1
#
_entry.id   AF-A0A2S4HEU2-F1
#
_cell.length_a   1.000
_cell.length_b   1.000
_cell.length_c   1.000
_cell.angle_alpha   90.00
_cell.angle_beta   90.00
_cell.angle_gamma   90.00
#
_symmetry.space_group_name_H-M   'P 1'
#
loop_
_entity.id
_entity.type
_entity.pdbx_description
1 polymer ?
#
loop_
_entity_poly.entity_id
_entity_poly.type
_entity_poly.pdbx_seq_one_letter_code
_entity_poly.pdbx_strand_id
1 'polypeptide(L)'
;MLIASYLLGFDNKDTVKHLAVDNVLPEQLQHVDMRLCSRGHGADGSSAIVDLVLLFPEACAPNNIVCLPAIPSNTVRHLLAGKALQLIDFAHGRKLSLVYTIEQQRCA
;
A
#
# COMPACT_ATOMS: atom_id res chain seq x y z
N MET A 1 13.75 5.73 2.34
CA MET A 1 12.73 4.85 1.75
C MET A 1 12.94 3.46 2.31
N LEU A 2 11.96 2.93 3.04
CA LEU A 2 11.97 1.55 3.50
C LEU A 2 11.20 0.67 2.49
N ILE A 3 11.77 -0.48 2.13
CA ILE A 3 11.10 -1.50 1.34
C ILE A 3 10.52 -2.51 2.33
N ALA A 4 9.20 -2.65 2.34
CA ALA A 4 8.49 -3.49 3.27
C ALA A 4 8.06 -4.81 2.61
N SER A 5 8.27 -5.90 3.32
CA SER A 5 7.56 -7.16 3.03
C SER A 5 6.16 -7.08 3.63
N TYR A 6 5.20 -7.73 2.99
CA TYR A 6 3.82 -7.77 3.48
C TYR A 6 3.19 -9.14 3.29
N LEU A 7 2.20 -9.42 4.14
CA LEU A 7 1.28 -10.55 4.00
C LEU A 7 -0.09 -10.04 3.54
N LEU A 8 -0.75 -10.84 2.72
CA LEU A 8 -2.10 -10.57 2.24
C LEU A 8 -3.09 -11.32 3.09
N GLY A 9 -4.06 -10.59 3.65
CA GLY A 9 -5.22 -11.17 4.28
C GLY A 9 -6.43 -11.11 3.37
N PHE A 10 -7.04 -12.26 3.13
CA PHE A 10 -8.26 -12.40 2.35
C PHE A 10 -9.49 -12.53 3.26
N ASP A 11 -10.65 -12.11 2.77
CA ASP A 11 -11.92 -12.48 3.38
C ASP A 11 -12.37 -13.89 2.94
N ASN A 12 -13.54 -14.31 3.42
CA ASN A 12 -14.14 -15.60 3.08
C ASN A 12 -14.65 -15.70 1.62
N LYS A 13 -14.47 -14.65 0.81
CA LYS A 13 -14.81 -14.59 -0.61
C LYS A 13 -13.57 -14.36 -1.48
N ASP A 14 -12.38 -14.67 -0.96
CA ASP A 14 -11.08 -14.49 -1.61
C ASP A 14 -10.80 -13.04 -2.04
N THR A 15 -11.46 -12.06 -1.41
CA THR A 15 -11.19 -10.64 -1.66
C THR A 15 -10.11 -10.16 -0.70
N VAL A 16 -9.11 -9.43 -1.23
CA VAL A 16 -8.07 -8.83 -0.39
C VAL A 16 -8.72 -7.84 0.57
N LYS A 17 -8.54 -8.08 1.86
CA LYS A 17 -9.09 -7.26 2.95
C LYS A 17 -8.02 -6.40 3.60
N HIS A 18 -6.83 -6.96 3.80
CA HIS A 18 -5.74 -6.24 4.44
C HIS A 18 -4.37 -6.62 3.90
N LEU A 19 -3.46 -5.66 3.98
CA LEU A 19 -2.02 -5.85 3.90
C LEU A 19 -1.48 -5.78 5.31
N ALA A 20 -0.62 -6.71 5.69
CA ALA A 20 0.02 -6.67 6.99
C ALA A 20 1.53 -6.55 6.81
N VAL A 21 2.13 -5.61 7.52
CA VAL A 21 3.53 -5.21 7.44
C VAL A 21 4.16 -5.27 8.82
N ASP A 22 5.47 -5.37 8.87
CA ASP A 22 6.20 -5.49 10.13
C ASP A 22 7.28 -4.40 10.26
N ASN A 23 7.29 -3.69 11.38
CA ASN A 23 8.34 -2.73 11.79
C ASN A 23 8.72 -1.63 10.77
N VAL A 24 7.82 -1.26 9.85
CA VAL A 24 8.09 -0.28 8.79
C VAL A 24 7.27 0.99 8.86
N LEU A 25 6.14 0.98 9.58
CA LEU A 25 5.29 2.17 9.67
C LEU A 25 5.81 3.14 10.73
N PRO A 26 5.80 4.45 10.45
CA PRO A 26 6.21 5.45 11.43
C PRO A 26 5.27 5.50 12.63
N GLU A 27 5.67 6.19 13.68
CA GLU A 27 4.83 6.38 14.88
C GLU A 27 3.60 7.24 14.55
N GLN A 28 3.79 8.33 13.80
CA GLN A 28 2.73 9.24 13.36
C GLN A 28 2.04 8.72 12.09
N LEU A 29 0.76 8.34 12.20
CA LEU A 29 -0.05 7.76 11.10
C LEU A 29 -1.18 8.67 10.61
N GLN A 30 -1.22 9.94 11.03
CA GLN A 30 -2.40 10.81 10.89
C GLN A 30 -2.62 11.35 9.47
N HIS A 31 -1.56 11.43 8.67
CA HIS A 31 -1.63 11.86 7.27
C HIS A 31 -0.82 10.91 6.42
N VAL A 32 -1.45 10.32 5.39
CA VAL A 32 -0.81 9.35 4.51
C VAL A 32 -1.23 9.63 3.07
N ASP A 33 -0.28 10.00 2.23
CA ASP A 33 -0.50 10.05 0.79
C ASP A 33 -0.18 8.70 0.17
N MET A 34 -1.01 8.31 -0.79
CA MET A 34 -0.88 7.02 -1.47
C MET A 34 -0.53 7.23 -2.93
N ARG A 35 0.43 6.47 -3.43
CA ARG A 35 0.78 6.43 -4.85
C ARG A 35 0.90 5.00 -5.33
N LEU A 36 0.39 4.76 -6.54
CA LEU A 36 0.58 3.50 -7.26
C LEU A 36 1.60 3.76 -8.37
N CYS A 37 2.71 3.02 -8.34
CA CYS A 37 3.82 3.17 -9.28
C CYS A 37 3.96 1.91 -10.12
N SER A 38 3.73 2.02 -11.44
CA SER A 38 3.93 0.93 -12.38
C SER A 38 5.38 0.93 -12.89
N ARG A 39 6.11 -0.20 -12.77
CA ARG A 39 7.54 -0.27 -13.16
C ARG A 39 7.88 -1.29 -14.25
N GLY A 40 6.89 -1.89 -14.89
CA GLY A 40 7.08 -2.86 -15.96
C GLY A 40 5.94 -3.88 -16.03
N HIS A 41 6.12 -4.93 -16.84
CA HIS A 41 5.18 -6.04 -16.92
C HIS A 41 5.70 -7.23 -16.09
N GLY A 42 4.78 -8.02 -15.51
CA GLY A 42 5.08 -9.25 -14.78
C GLY A 42 5.66 -10.32 -15.69
N ALA A 43 6.10 -11.44 -15.10
CA ALA A 43 6.70 -12.57 -15.83
C ALA A 43 5.83 -13.09 -16.99
N ASP A 44 4.51 -12.93 -16.85
CA ASP A 44 3.49 -13.40 -17.80
C ASP A 44 3.20 -12.37 -18.92
N GLY A 45 3.93 -11.26 -18.95
CA GLY A 45 3.84 -10.19 -19.96
C GLY A 45 2.54 -9.37 -19.97
N SER A 46 1.50 -9.82 -19.26
CA SER A 46 0.12 -9.28 -19.37
C SER A 46 -0.26 -8.27 -18.30
N SER A 47 0.35 -8.32 -17.11
CA SER A 47 -0.04 -7.50 -15.95
C SER A 47 1.09 -6.57 -15.55
N ALA A 48 0.81 -5.27 -15.39
CA ALA A 48 1.79 -4.33 -14.87
C ALA A 48 2.20 -4.71 -13.43
N ILE A 49 3.49 -4.68 -13.13
CA ILE A 49 4.00 -4.73 -11.76
C ILE A 49 3.75 -3.36 -11.14
N VAL A 50 2.90 -3.32 -10.13
CA VAL A 50 2.51 -2.10 -9.43
C VAL A 50 3.07 -2.15 -8.02
N ASP A 51 3.82 -1.13 -7.63
CA ASP A 51 4.25 -0.90 -6.26
C ASP A 51 3.30 0.11 -5.60
N LEU A 52 3.02 -0.09 -4.31
CA LEU A 52 2.25 0.83 -3.49
C LEU A 52 3.20 1.64 -2.61
N VAL A 53 3.23 2.96 -2.81
CA VAL A 53 4.06 3.88 -2.05
C VAL A 53 3.18 4.68 -1.09
N LEU A 54 3.55 4.68 0.18
CA LEU A 54 2.92 5.43 1.26
C LEU A 54 3.88 6.53 1.72
N LEU A 55 3.40 7.77 1.70
CA LEU A 55 4.14 8.94 2.17
C LEU A 55 3.48 9.45 3.44
N PHE A 56 4.26 9.60 4.50
CA PHE A 56 3.83 10.11 5.79
C PHE A 56 4.48 11.49 5.99
N PRO A 57 3.88 12.58 5.49
CA PRO A 57 4.51 13.91 5.48
C PRO A 57 4.85 14.42 6.88
N GLU A 58 4.07 14.02 7.88
CA GLU A 58 4.25 14.43 9.29
C GLU A 58 5.21 13.52 10.08
N ALA A 59 5.72 12.44 9.46
CA ALA A 59 6.66 11.53 10.11
C ALA A 59 8.12 11.97 9.91
N CYS A 60 8.96 11.71 10.91
CA CYS A 60 10.39 11.97 10.80
C CYS A 60 11.07 10.95 9.87
N ALA A 61 12.08 11.42 9.13
CA ALA A 61 12.97 10.56 8.37
C ALA A 61 13.71 9.58 9.30
N PRO A 62 14.00 8.34 8.86
CA PRO A 62 13.90 7.84 7.48
C PRO A 62 12.59 7.10 7.13
N ASN A 63 11.63 7.02 8.06
CA ASN A 63 10.44 6.15 7.95
C ASN A 63 9.21 6.88 7.38
N ASN A 64 9.42 8.07 6.82
CA ASN A 64 8.38 8.89 6.21
C ASN A 64 7.94 8.39 4.81
N ILE A 65 8.63 7.40 4.25
CA ILE A 65 8.30 6.77 2.96
C ILE A 65 8.40 5.25 3.09
N VAL A 66 7.28 4.56 2.90
CA VAL A 66 7.17 3.10 2.90
C VAL A 66 6.76 2.63 1.50
N CYS A 67 7.51 1.70 0.94
CA CYS A 67 7.21 1.08 -0.35
C CYS A 67 6.83 -0.38 -0.15
N LEU A 68 5.67 -0.76 -0.69
CA LEU A 68 5.14 -2.11 -0.74
C LEU A 68 5.24 -2.61 -2.19
N PRO A 69 6.27 -3.39 -2.53
CA PRO A 69 6.55 -3.74 -3.91
C PRO A 69 5.58 -4.81 -4.45
N ALA A 70 5.31 -4.74 -5.75
CA ALA A 70 4.59 -5.75 -6.52
C ALA A 70 3.26 -6.18 -5.87
N ILE A 71 2.42 -5.22 -5.47
CA ILE A 71 1.11 -5.54 -4.92
C ILE A 71 0.26 -6.32 -5.93
N PRO A 72 -0.52 -7.31 -5.47
CA PRO A 72 -1.35 -8.12 -6.36
C PRO A 72 -2.35 -7.30 -7.17
N SER A 73 -2.66 -7.76 -8.39
CA SER A 73 -3.58 -7.08 -9.31
C SER A 73 -5.01 -6.93 -8.75
N ASN A 74 -5.46 -7.85 -7.91
CA ASN A 74 -6.74 -7.72 -7.19
C ASN A 74 -6.71 -6.60 -6.14
N THR A 75 -5.60 -6.44 -5.41
CA THR A 75 -5.37 -5.29 -4.50
C THR A 75 -5.38 -3.98 -5.26
N VAL A 76 -4.68 -3.92 -6.40
CA VAL A 76 -4.67 -2.74 -7.28
C VAL A 76 -6.10 -2.38 -7.71
N ARG A 77 -6.87 -3.36 -8.23
CA ARG A 77 -8.27 -3.15 -8.62
C ARG A 77 -9.15 -2.71 -7.46
N HIS A 78 -8.94 -3.25 -6.26
CA HIS A 78 -9.68 -2.87 -5.06
C HIS A 78 -9.42 -1.40 -4.68
N LEU A 79 -8.16 -0.98 -4.69
CA LEU A 79 -7.78 0.41 -4.42
C LEU A 79 -8.34 1.37 -5.49
N LEU A 80 -8.19 1.03 -6.77
CA LEU A 80 -8.71 1.84 -7.88
C LEU A 80 -10.24 1.95 -7.87
N ALA A 81 -10.95 0.99 -7.28
CA ALA A 81 -12.39 1.07 -7.06
C ALA A 81 -12.78 1.98 -5.87
N GLY A 82 -11.83 2.70 -5.26
CA GLY A 82 -12.05 3.59 -4.12
C GLY A 82 -12.38 2.84 -2.82
N LYS A 83 -12.15 1.52 -2.77
CA LYS A 83 -12.44 0.73 -1.58
C LYS A 83 -11.32 0.88 -0.56
N ALA A 84 -11.69 0.93 0.71
CA ALA A 84 -10.74 0.96 1.81
C ALA A 84 -9.92 -0.34 1.86
N LEU A 85 -8.61 -0.21 1.99
CA LEU A 85 -7.66 -1.29 2.26
C LEU A 85 -7.12 -1.11 3.67
N GLN A 86 -7.13 -2.16 4.48
CA GLN A 86 -6.53 -2.08 5.82
C GLN A 86 -5.04 -2.40 5.74
N LEU A 87 -4.21 -1.54 6.31
CA LEU A 87 -2.81 -1.81 6.56
C LEU A 87 -2.61 -2.10 8.05
N ILE A 88 -2.04 -3.26 8.38
CA ILE A 88 -1.85 -3.73 9.75
C ILE A 88 -0.36 -3.73 10.07
N ASP A 89 0.03 -3.09 11.16
CA ASP A 89 1.35 -3.19 11.76
C ASP A 89 1.37 -4.34 12.76
N PHE A 90 2.03 -5.45 12.42
CA PHE A 90 2.07 -6.62 13.29
C PHE A 90 2.87 -6.39 14.57
N ALA A 91 3.99 -5.67 14.51
CA ALA A 91 4.84 -5.43 15.66
C ALA A 91 4.12 -4.63 16.75
N HIS A 92 3.29 -3.68 16.35
CA HIS A 92 2.68 -2.73 17.28
C HIS A 92 1.16 -2.90 17.43
N GLY A 93 0.55 -3.86 16.73
CA GLY A 93 -0.90 -4.08 16.75
C GLY A 93 -1.73 -2.90 16.23
N ARG A 94 -1.13 -2.03 15.41
CA ARG A 94 -1.77 -0.81 14.88
C ARG A 94 -2.44 -1.11 13.55
N LYS A 95 -3.50 -0.37 13.23
CA LYS A 95 -4.19 -0.47 11.94
C LYS A 95 -4.39 0.91 11.32
N LEU A 96 -4.24 0.98 10.02
CA LEU A 96 -4.47 2.15 9.19
C LEU A 96 -5.46 1.80 8.09
N SER A 97 -6.49 2.60 7.90
CA SER A 97 -7.44 2.44 6.80
C SER A 97 -7.03 3.35 5.65
N LEU A 98 -6.66 2.75 4.54
CA LEU A 98 -6.17 3.43 3.34
C LEU A 98 -7.29 3.51 2.32
N VAL A 99 -7.68 4.71 1.90
CA VAL A 99 -8.64 4.92 0.81
C VAL A 99 -7.92 5.66 -0.30
N TYR A 100 -7.82 5.02 -1.47
CA TYR A 100 -7.17 5.64 -2.63
C TYR A 100 -8.11 6.63 -3.30
N THR A 101 -7.68 7.89 -3.43
CA THR A 101 -8.43 8.93 -4.13
C THR A 101 -7.83 9.13 -5.52
N ILE A 102 -8.65 8.97 -6.56
CA ILE A 102 -8.21 9.05 -7.97
C ILE A 102 -7.64 10.44 -8.32
N GLU A 103 -8.00 11.48 -7.55
CA GLU A 103 -7.47 12.84 -7.71
C GLU A 103 -5.96 12.95 -7.45
N GLN A 104 -5.34 11.98 -6.77
CA GLN A 104 -3.89 11.96 -6.49
C GLN A 104 -3.01 11.61 -7.72
N GLN A 105 -3.60 11.23 -8.86
CA GLN A 105 -2.85 10.86 -10.09
C GLN A 105 -2.41 12.04 -10.97
N ARG A 106 -2.71 13.29 -10.59
CA ARG A 106 -2.33 14.46 -11.41
C ARG A 106 -0.92 14.96 -11.07
N CYS A 107 0.10 14.25 -11.54
CA CYS A 107 1.40 14.86 -11.86
C CYS A 107 1.91 14.20 -13.14
N ALA A 108 1.91 14.98 -14.22
CA ALA A 108 2.51 14.66 -15.51
C ALA A 108 4.04 14.80 -15.44
#